data_AF-A0A498RED0-F1
#
_entry.id   AF-A0A498RED0-F1
#
_cell.length_a   1.000
_cell.length_b   1.000
_cell.length_c   1.000
_cell.angle_alpha   90.00
_cell.angle_beta   90.00
_cell.angle_gamma   90.00
#
_symmetry.space_group_name_H-M   'P 1'
#
loop_
_entity.id
_entity.type
_entity.pdbx_description
1 polymer ?
#
loop_
_entity_poly.entity_id
_entity_poly.type
_entity_poly.pdbx_seq_one_letter_code
_entity_poly.pdbx_strand_id
1 'polypeptide(L)'
;MDEYLFYPDVLHESNWKQASRDLRILAYQELEIEYAQRQGRKPAIVQIKDLPGTCFGVYQGMDNKIIINSNFLLDDPQDGYSFQYLATDTVIHEGRHAFQRHAIENPGIHNNPEEVAKWQENSLVYFTPDKAEFSFYRFQPVERDSNNYAHSETDKLARILESKFGKDISYQTYLEARNNHEERYLKEAQRSLGDKFEKEIDQRLHEKYMDLVKEIGHTQELTVNRPTFWEEPNNQVNQISIKELQTVILQHQDQIDRINDTLAIMQQKYSQPMLNKSELEQKGREEYLKNASISQQEREFAKEGQEYTAALNKHVSTPAPRFYEFGKKSAWAQEAERLTKWRAAVIAKQEQLAIEKESYIKTAEAKQFVNNYVKDQMQKQEIDQRRVQAIKFQRESLGGQRKEIEKINLAASRVKTLDASISIRGNVKKLDNVISQKEKIQDQLSKIRANEKVFNKTYSRGIVR
;
A
#
# COMPACT_ATOMS: atom_id res chain seq x y z
N MET A 1 19.02 21.27 4.42
CA MET A 1 19.50 19.87 4.52
C MET A 1 18.24 19.08 4.78
N ASP A 2 17.56 18.67 3.72
CA ASP A 2 16.27 17.98 3.83
C ASP A 2 16.61 16.49 3.78
N GLU A 3 17.02 15.99 4.94
CA GLU A 3 17.15 14.56 5.16
C GLU A 3 15.77 13.96 4.91
N TYR A 4 15.65 13.08 3.92
CA TYR A 4 14.40 12.37 3.61
C TYR A 4 13.96 11.64 4.88
N LEU A 5 13.00 12.22 5.62
CA LEU A 5 12.37 11.53 6.74
C LEU A 5 11.72 10.28 6.14
N PHE A 6 12.09 9.12 6.65
CA PHE A 6 11.38 7.88 6.33
C PHE A 6 9.94 8.08 6.84
N TYR A 7 8.91 7.90 6.00
CA TYR A 7 7.55 8.34 6.32
C TYR A 7 7.00 7.85 7.68
N PRO A 8 7.28 6.60 8.12
CA PRO A 8 6.99 6.16 9.48
C PRO A 8 7.56 7.06 10.59
N ASP A 9 8.70 7.71 10.36
CA ASP A 9 9.33 8.62 11.32
C ASP A 9 8.41 9.79 11.72
N VAL A 10 7.58 10.28 10.78
CA VAL A 10 6.61 11.35 11.05
C VAL A 10 5.62 10.92 12.15
N LEU A 11 5.35 9.62 12.25
CA LEU A 11 4.42 9.02 13.20
C LEU A 11 5.03 8.79 14.59
N HIS A 12 6.22 9.31 14.89
CA HIS A 12 6.71 9.43 16.26
C HIS A 12 6.29 10.79 16.85
N GLU A 13 5.91 10.85 18.13
CA GLU A 13 5.37 12.08 18.76
C GLU A 13 6.23 13.34 18.55
N SER A 14 7.56 13.18 18.59
CA SER A 14 8.51 14.29 18.47
C SER A 14 8.45 14.94 17.09
N ASN A 15 8.16 14.14 16.07
CA ASN A 15 8.13 14.57 14.68
C ASN A 15 6.71 14.99 14.28
N TRP A 16 5.69 14.27 14.77
CA TRP A 16 4.28 14.57 14.52
C TRP A 16 3.90 16.00 14.92
N LYS A 17 4.33 16.44 16.11
CA LYS A 17 4.09 17.80 16.63
C LYS A 17 4.70 18.91 15.77
N GLN A 18 5.75 18.59 15.01
CA GLN A 18 6.43 19.52 14.11
C GLN A 18 5.95 19.39 12.65
N ALA A 19 5.32 18.27 12.31
CA ALA A 19 4.85 17.99 10.97
C ALA A 19 3.66 18.86 10.60
N SER A 20 3.68 19.41 9.38
CA SER A 20 2.52 20.08 8.81
C SER A 20 1.38 19.09 8.59
N ARG A 21 0.15 19.61 8.49
CA ARG A 21 -1.04 18.80 8.16
C ARG A 21 -0.82 17.97 6.89
N ASP A 22 -0.26 18.55 5.85
CA ASP A 22 -0.03 17.84 4.58
C ASP A 22 1.02 16.73 4.73
N LEU A 23 2.06 16.95 5.54
CA LEU A 23 3.06 15.92 5.82
C LEU A 23 2.46 14.76 6.63
N ARG A 24 1.56 15.03 7.59
CA ARG A 24 0.82 14.00 8.33
C ARG A 24 -0.03 13.14 7.38
N ILE A 25 -0.71 13.75 6.41
CA ILE A 25 -1.52 13.04 5.41
C ILE A 25 -0.63 12.18 4.50
N LEU A 26 0.49 12.73 4.03
CA LEU A 26 1.45 11.99 3.23
C LEU A 26 2.00 10.78 3.99
N ALA A 27 2.32 10.93 5.29
CA ALA A 27 2.77 9.82 6.12
C ALA A 27 1.74 8.68 6.18
N TYR A 28 0.45 9.00 6.31
CA TYR A 28 -0.61 7.99 6.26
C TYR A 28 -0.81 7.34 4.89
N GLN A 29 -0.68 8.11 3.80
CA GLN A 29 -0.73 7.54 2.47
C GLN A 29 0.43 6.57 2.22
N GLU A 30 1.63 6.90 2.70
CA GLU A 30 2.82 6.06 2.56
C GLU A 30 2.75 4.82 3.46
N LEU A 31 2.17 4.94 4.66
CA LEU A 31 1.84 3.81 5.52
C LEU A 31 0.93 2.80 4.77
N GLU A 32 -0.15 3.27 4.17
CA GLU A 32 -1.06 2.43 3.38
C GLU A 32 -0.35 1.82 2.15
N ILE A 33 0.52 2.57 1.48
CA ILE A 33 1.33 2.04 0.35
C ILE A 33 2.20 0.87 0.81
N GLU A 34 2.89 1.02 1.93
CA GLU A 34 3.75 -0.02 2.50
C GLU A 34 2.96 -1.28 2.87
N TYR A 35 1.84 -1.14 3.58
CA TYR A 35 1.01 -2.27 3.99
C TYR A 35 0.34 -2.96 2.80
N ALA A 36 -0.18 -2.20 1.84
CA ALA A 36 -0.76 -2.75 0.61
C ALA A 36 0.27 -3.56 -0.18
N GLN A 37 1.51 -3.07 -0.29
CA GLN A 37 2.59 -3.78 -0.96
C GLN A 37 2.93 -5.10 -0.27
N ARG A 38 3.03 -5.11 1.07
CA ARG A 38 3.24 -6.34 1.86
C ARG A 38 2.13 -7.36 1.68
N GLN A 39 0.91 -6.86 1.52
CA GLN A 39 -0.31 -7.64 1.33
C GLN A 39 -0.53 -8.06 -0.13
N GLY A 40 0.32 -7.63 -1.07
CA GLY A 40 0.21 -7.97 -2.49
C GLY A 40 -0.97 -7.31 -3.22
N ARG A 41 -1.55 -6.23 -2.65
CA ARG A 41 -2.71 -5.53 -3.21
C ARG A 41 -2.36 -4.12 -3.68
N LYS A 42 -3.27 -3.52 -4.46
CA LYS A 42 -3.18 -2.10 -4.82
C LYS A 42 -3.45 -1.24 -3.57
N PRO A 43 -2.64 -0.19 -3.31
CA PRO A 43 -2.90 0.71 -2.19
C PRO A 43 -4.18 1.51 -2.40
N ALA A 44 -4.90 1.71 -1.30
CA ALA A 44 -6.02 2.61 -1.24
C ALA A 44 -5.54 4.07 -1.17
N ILE A 45 -6.36 4.99 -1.67
CA ILE A 45 -6.09 6.42 -1.53
C ILE A 45 -6.59 6.86 -0.16
N VAL A 46 -5.69 7.39 0.66
CA VAL A 46 -6.03 7.95 1.97
C VAL A 46 -6.58 9.37 1.78
N GLN A 47 -7.77 9.61 2.31
CA GLN A 47 -8.45 10.89 2.29
C GLN A 47 -8.87 11.30 3.70
N ILE A 48 -8.91 12.60 3.91
CA ILE A 48 -9.30 13.18 5.19
C ILE A 48 -10.61 13.92 5.00
N LYS A 49 -11.63 13.54 5.77
CA LYS A 49 -12.95 14.18 5.71
C LYS A 49 -13.58 14.25 7.08
N ASP A 50 -14.52 15.17 7.25
CA ASP A 50 -15.36 15.20 8.44
C ASP A 50 -16.29 13.98 8.40
N LEU A 51 -16.17 13.11 9.41
CA LEU A 51 -17.03 11.94 9.58
C LEU A 51 -17.92 12.12 10.81
N PRO A 52 -19.18 11.65 10.76
CA PRO A 52 -20.14 11.87 11.84
C PRO A 52 -19.83 11.03 13.08
N GLY A 53 -20.15 11.59 14.24
CA GLY A 53 -20.20 10.87 15.52
C GLY A 53 -18.85 10.28 15.93
N THR A 54 -18.86 8.99 16.28
CA THR A 54 -17.69 8.22 16.74
C THR A 54 -17.01 7.44 15.60
N CYS A 55 -17.31 7.77 14.34
CA CYS A 55 -16.69 7.12 13.18
C CYS A 55 -15.25 7.61 13.03
N PHE A 56 -14.31 6.68 13.16
CA PHE A 56 -12.87 6.97 13.12
C PHE A 56 -12.33 6.97 11.69
N GLY A 57 -12.78 6.00 10.91
CA GLY A 57 -12.50 5.89 9.50
C GLY A 57 -13.51 4.98 8.81
N VAL A 58 -13.37 4.87 7.48
CA VAL A 58 -14.10 3.91 6.67
C VAL A 58 -13.34 3.60 5.38
N TYR A 59 -13.28 2.32 5.02
CA TYR A 59 -12.87 1.86 3.70
C TYR A 59 -14.04 1.85 2.71
N GLN A 60 -13.86 2.54 1.58
CA GLN A 60 -14.83 2.59 0.47
C GLN A 60 -14.33 1.70 -0.68
N GLY A 61 -14.80 0.45 -0.70
CA GLY A 61 -14.31 -0.56 -1.64
C GLY A 61 -14.52 -0.27 -3.13
N MET A 62 -15.58 0.45 -3.52
CA MET A 62 -15.82 0.80 -4.93
C MET A 62 -14.75 1.73 -5.50
N ASP A 63 -14.30 2.68 -4.69
CA ASP A 63 -13.33 3.69 -5.10
C ASP A 63 -11.90 3.36 -4.65
N ASN A 64 -11.72 2.27 -3.89
CA ASN A 64 -10.49 1.91 -3.22
C ASN A 64 -9.90 3.08 -2.42
N LYS A 65 -10.71 3.65 -1.51
CA LYS A 65 -10.35 4.81 -0.67
C LYS A 65 -10.45 4.47 0.80
N ILE A 66 -9.53 4.98 1.59
CA ILE A 66 -9.62 5.01 3.06
C ILE A 66 -9.95 6.44 3.45
N ILE A 67 -11.08 6.66 4.13
CA ILE A 67 -11.43 7.97 4.66
C ILE A 67 -11.13 7.95 6.16
N ILE A 68 -10.30 8.89 6.63
CA ILE A 68 -10.01 9.09 8.04
C ILE A 68 -10.71 10.37 8.51
N ASN A 69 -11.21 10.35 9.74
CA ASN A 69 -11.85 11.52 10.35
C ASN A 69 -10.84 12.67 10.50
N SER A 70 -11.19 13.84 9.98
CA SER A 70 -10.37 15.06 10.01
C SER A 70 -9.95 15.50 11.41
N ASN A 71 -10.77 15.21 12.42
CA ASN A 71 -10.49 15.53 13.81
C ASN A 71 -9.19 14.89 14.31
N PHE A 72 -8.74 13.79 13.71
CA PHE A 72 -7.51 13.10 14.12
C PHE A 72 -6.23 13.67 13.53
N LEU A 73 -6.33 14.65 12.64
CA LEU A 73 -5.17 15.44 12.23
C LEU A 73 -4.87 16.61 13.17
N LEU A 74 -5.74 16.87 14.14
CA LEU A 74 -5.51 17.88 15.18
C LEU A 74 -4.46 17.36 16.18
N ASP A 75 -3.88 18.28 16.93
CA ASP A 75 -3.03 17.90 18.06
C ASP A 75 -3.88 17.21 19.14
N ASP A 76 -3.25 16.28 19.87
CA ASP A 76 -3.92 15.41 20.83
C ASP A 76 -4.79 16.22 21.81
N PRO A 77 -6.06 15.80 22.04
CA PRO A 77 -6.92 16.46 23.02
C PRO A 77 -6.30 16.31 24.41
N GLN A 78 -6.56 17.27 25.30
CA GLN A 78 -6.10 17.20 26.69
C GLN A 78 -6.65 15.96 27.45
N ASP A 79 -7.67 15.29 26.90
CA ASP A 79 -8.46 14.25 27.55
C ASP A 79 -7.93 12.81 27.33
N GLY A 80 -6.62 12.63 27.13
CA GLY A 80 -5.98 11.31 27.29
C GLY A 80 -6.11 10.35 26.11
N TYR A 81 -6.28 10.85 24.89
CA TYR A 81 -6.16 10.07 23.65
C TYR A 81 -5.03 10.61 22.78
N SER A 82 -4.22 9.73 22.20
CA SER A 82 -3.36 10.13 21.10
C SER A 82 -4.08 9.93 19.76
N PHE A 83 -4.49 11.03 19.15
CA PHE A 83 -5.12 11.06 17.83
C PHE A 83 -4.17 10.58 16.73
N GLN A 84 -2.87 10.86 16.88
CA GLN A 84 -1.83 10.37 15.99
C GLN A 84 -1.82 8.84 15.85
N TYR A 85 -1.74 8.11 16.97
CA TYR A 85 -1.71 6.66 16.96
C TYR A 85 -3.10 6.06 16.73
N LEU A 86 -4.17 6.74 17.15
CA LEU A 86 -5.53 6.34 16.81
C LEU A 86 -5.77 6.36 15.29
N ALA A 87 -5.36 7.42 14.59
CA ALA A 87 -5.46 7.49 13.14
C ALA A 87 -4.48 6.55 12.44
N THR A 88 -3.29 6.31 12.99
CA THR A 88 -2.35 5.29 12.49
C THR A 88 -3.01 3.91 12.50
N ASP A 89 -3.58 3.52 13.64
CA ASP A 89 -4.26 2.24 13.79
C ASP A 89 -5.50 2.16 12.88
N THR A 90 -6.26 3.24 12.76
CA THR A 90 -7.41 3.34 11.85
C THR A 90 -6.99 3.13 10.39
N VAL A 91 -5.90 3.76 9.93
CA VAL A 91 -5.40 3.56 8.55
C VAL A 91 -5.05 2.09 8.30
N ILE A 92 -4.38 1.44 9.26
CA ILE A 92 -4.02 0.02 9.14
C ILE A 92 -5.27 -0.87 9.18
N HIS A 93 -6.25 -0.55 10.04
CA HIS A 93 -7.53 -1.23 10.14
C HIS A 93 -8.32 -1.17 8.82
N GLU A 94 -8.51 0.02 8.27
CA GLU A 94 -9.23 0.19 6.99
C GLU A 94 -8.44 -0.41 5.81
N GLY A 95 -7.10 -0.33 5.86
CA GLY A 95 -6.22 -1.05 4.93
C GLY A 95 -6.38 -2.57 5.03
N ARG A 96 -6.69 -3.11 6.21
CA ARG A 96 -6.99 -4.54 6.38
C ARG A 96 -8.33 -4.92 5.75
N HIS A 97 -9.35 -4.07 5.81
CA HIS A 97 -10.59 -4.27 5.04
C HIS A 97 -10.33 -4.29 3.53
N ALA A 98 -9.45 -3.41 3.03
CA ALA A 98 -9.04 -3.44 1.63
C ALA A 98 -8.37 -4.78 1.26
N PHE A 99 -7.57 -5.36 2.16
CA PHE A 99 -6.99 -6.69 1.96
C PHE A 99 -8.03 -7.81 2.02
N GLN A 100 -8.94 -7.81 2.98
CA GLN A 100 -10.00 -8.82 3.08
C GLN A 100 -10.80 -8.87 1.77
N ARG A 101 -11.19 -7.70 1.25
CA ARG A 101 -11.84 -7.59 -0.07
C ARG A 101 -10.98 -8.20 -1.18
N HIS A 102 -9.70 -7.83 -1.24
CA HIS A 102 -8.77 -8.36 -2.23
C HIS A 102 -8.65 -9.90 -2.13
N ALA A 103 -8.58 -10.46 -0.93
CA ALA A 103 -8.49 -11.90 -0.70
C ALA A 103 -9.78 -12.65 -1.09
N ILE A 104 -10.96 -12.07 -0.88
CA ILE A 104 -12.24 -12.61 -1.36
C ILE A 104 -12.26 -12.65 -2.90
N GLU A 105 -11.82 -11.57 -3.54
CA GLU A 105 -11.79 -11.45 -5.01
C GLU A 105 -10.68 -12.30 -5.66
N ASN A 106 -9.66 -12.72 -4.90
CA ASN A 106 -8.48 -13.44 -5.38
C ASN A 106 -8.18 -14.67 -4.49
N PRO A 107 -8.90 -15.79 -4.69
CA PRO A 107 -8.70 -17.00 -3.89
C PRO A 107 -7.25 -17.50 -3.88
N GLY A 108 -6.77 -17.91 -2.71
CA GLY A 108 -5.41 -18.43 -2.52
C GLY A 108 -4.36 -17.37 -2.14
N ILE A 109 -4.72 -16.08 -2.08
CA ILE A 109 -3.83 -15.03 -1.55
C ILE A 109 -3.69 -15.12 -0.03
N HIS A 110 -4.77 -15.41 0.69
CA HIS A 110 -4.74 -15.64 2.14
C HIS A 110 -4.55 -17.13 2.45
N ASN A 111 -3.72 -17.43 3.43
CA ASN A 111 -3.34 -18.81 3.76
C ASN A 111 -4.47 -19.60 4.46
N ASN A 112 -5.51 -18.92 4.96
CA ASN A 112 -6.63 -19.55 5.64
C ASN A 112 -7.93 -19.39 4.84
N PRO A 113 -8.31 -20.38 4.01
CA PRO A 113 -9.51 -20.28 3.18
C PRO A 113 -10.81 -20.23 4.00
N GLU A 114 -10.84 -20.83 5.20
CA GLU A 114 -12.02 -20.76 6.08
C GLU A 114 -12.26 -19.33 6.58
N GLU A 115 -11.19 -18.58 6.83
CA GLU A 115 -11.28 -17.19 7.24
C GLU A 115 -11.76 -16.30 6.09
N VAL A 116 -11.28 -16.54 4.86
CA VAL A 116 -11.78 -15.84 3.66
C VAL A 116 -13.27 -16.12 3.45
N ALA A 117 -13.72 -17.36 3.66
CA ALA A 117 -15.14 -17.70 3.57
C ALA A 117 -15.98 -16.92 4.58
N LYS A 118 -15.53 -16.80 5.83
CA LYS A 118 -16.19 -15.97 6.84
C LYS A 118 -16.22 -14.49 6.46
N TRP A 119 -15.12 -13.96 5.92
CA TRP A 119 -15.10 -12.58 5.42
C TRP A 119 -16.05 -12.38 4.25
N GLN A 120 -16.17 -13.37 3.36
CA GLN A 120 -17.09 -13.32 2.23
C GLN A 120 -18.54 -13.27 2.70
N GLU A 121 -18.95 -14.16 3.62
CA GLU A 121 -20.29 -14.12 4.21
C GLU A 121 -20.54 -12.76 4.89
N ASN A 122 -19.58 -12.29 5.71
CA ASN A 122 -19.69 -11.03 6.43
C ASN A 122 -19.68 -9.80 5.50
N SER A 123 -19.13 -9.89 4.30
CA SER A 123 -19.19 -8.81 3.30
C SER A 123 -20.57 -8.64 2.68
N LEU A 124 -21.40 -9.69 2.72
CA LEU A 124 -22.78 -9.69 2.21
C LEU A 124 -23.79 -9.40 3.31
N VAL A 125 -23.50 -9.79 4.54
CA VAL A 125 -24.30 -9.49 5.72
C VAL A 125 -23.45 -8.87 6.82
N TYR A 126 -23.83 -7.67 7.25
CA TYR A 126 -23.03 -6.88 8.19
C TYR A 126 -23.85 -6.52 9.42
N PHE A 127 -23.24 -6.56 10.61
CA PHE A 127 -23.81 -5.95 11.81
C PHE A 127 -23.33 -4.50 11.87
N THR A 128 -24.26 -3.55 11.91
CA THR A 128 -23.96 -2.12 12.02
C THR A 128 -23.75 -1.71 13.47
N PRO A 129 -22.98 -0.66 13.75
CA PRO A 129 -22.73 -0.22 15.12
C PRO A 129 -23.97 0.49 15.68
N ASP A 130 -24.87 -0.26 16.30
CA ASP A 130 -25.87 0.27 17.24
C ASP A 130 -25.47 -0.06 18.69
N LYS A 131 -25.99 0.70 19.66
CA LYS A 131 -25.53 0.59 21.07
C LYS A 131 -25.96 -0.71 21.76
N ALA A 132 -27.00 -1.40 21.28
CA ALA A 132 -27.46 -2.65 21.88
C ALA A 132 -26.71 -3.86 21.28
N GLU A 133 -26.14 -3.70 20.09
CA GLU A 133 -25.47 -4.74 19.32
C GLU A 133 -23.98 -4.43 19.06
N PHE A 134 -23.37 -3.46 19.77
CA PHE A 134 -21.98 -3.07 19.50
C PHE A 134 -20.99 -4.24 19.63
N SER A 135 -21.27 -5.21 20.51
CA SER A 135 -20.46 -6.45 20.60
C SER A 135 -20.54 -7.29 19.33
N PHE A 136 -21.71 -7.37 18.66
CA PHE A 136 -21.83 -8.03 17.35
C PHE A 136 -21.03 -7.31 16.28
N TYR A 137 -21.12 -5.98 16.23
CA TYR A 137 -20.29 -5.16 15.35
C TYR A 137 -18.81 -5.42 15.60
N ARG A 138 -18.33 -5.23 16.83
CA ARG A 138 -16.90 -5.21 17.17
C ARG A 138 -16.21 -6.56 16.96
N PHE A 139 -16.92 -7.66 17.18
CA PHE A 139 -16.36 -9.01 17.15
C PHE A 139 -16.82 -9.86 15.97
N GLN A 140 -17.53 -9.30 14.97
CA GLN A 140 -17.80 -10.02 13.71
C GLN A 140 -16.48 -10.34 12.97
N PRO A 141 -16.42 -11.42 12.16
CA PRO A 141 -15.20 -11.90 11.54
C PRO A 141 -14.29 -10.85 10.89
N VAL A 142 -14.85 -9.93 10.08
CA VAL A 142 -14.04 -8.91 9.38
C VAL A 142 -13.46 -7.88 10.34
N GLU A 143 -14.25 -7.41 11.31
CA GLU A 143 -13.81 -6.44 12.32
C GLU A 143 -12.80 -7.05 13.29
N ARG A 144 -13.02 -8.30 13.70
CA ARG A 144 -12.13 -9.02 14.60
C ARG A 144 -10.74 -9.19 13.99
N ASP A 145 -10.66 -9.60 12.72
CA ASP A 145 -9.38 -9.67 11.99
C ASP A 145 -8.77 -8.27 11.77
N SER A 146 -9.55 -7.28 11.33
CA SER A 146 -9.06 -5.91 11.10
C SER A 146 -8.45 -5.28 12.35
N ASN A 147 -9.14 -5.37 13.49
CA ASN A 147 -8.64 -4.83 14.75
C ASN A 147 -7.41 -5.58 15.26
N ASN A 148 -7.41 -6.92 15.23
CA ASN A 148 -6.25 -7.71 15.67
C ASN A 148 -5.01 -7.42 14.82
N TYR A 149 -5.20 -7.29 13.51
CA TYR A 149 -4.13 -6.93 12.58
C TYR A 149 -3.62 -5.52 12.86
N ALA A 150 -4.51 -4.54 12.93
CA ALA A 150 -4.15 -3.14 13.20
C ALA A 150 -3.38 -2.99 14.50
N HIS A 151 -3.90 -3.53 15.61
CA HIS A 151 -3.23 -3.47 16.90
C HIS A 151 -1.81 -4.06 16.85
N SER A 152 -1.66 -5.23 16.22
CA SER A 152 -0.35 -5.90 16.13
C SER A 152 0.66 -5.09 15.32
N GLU A 153 0.22 -4.51 14.21
CA GLU A 153 1.06 -3.74 13.30
C GLU A 153 1.38 -2.34 13.84
N THR A 154 0.42 -1.68 14.49
CA THR A 154 0.64 -0.43 15.24
C THR A 154 1.67 -0.64 16.35
N ASP A 155 1.58 -1.74 17.12
CA ASP A 155 2.54 -2.05 18.19
C ASP A 155 3.95 -2.36 17.65
N LYS A 156 4.06 -2.93 16.44
CA LYS A 156 5.36 -3.15 15.77
C LYS A 156 5.95 -1.82 15.30
N LEU A 157 5.14 -0.98 14.66
CA LEU A 157 5.54 0.33 14.19
C LEU A 157 6.01 1.21 15.35
N ALA A 158 5.24 1.29 16.43
CA ALA A 158 5.60 2.07 17.61
C ALA A 158 6.95 1.63 18.19
N ARG A 159 7.20 0.32 18.31
CA ARG A 159 8.51 -0.20 18.77
C ARG A 159 9.67 0.18 17.86
N ILE A 160 9.46 0.19 16.54
CA ILE A 160 10.46 0.64 15.58
C ILE A 160 10.77 2.12 15.80
N LEU A 161 9.74 2.94 15.97
CA LEU A 161 9.89 4.38 16.20
C LEU A 161 10.56 4.68 17.54
N GLU A 162 10.15 3.98 18.60
CA GLU A 162 10.77 4.15 19.93
C GLU A 162 12.25 3.75 19.92
N SER A 163 12.62 2.73 19.13
CA SER A 163 14.02 2.32 18.97
C SER A 163 14.89 3.39 18.29
N LYS A 164 14.28 4.27 17.49
CA LYS A 164 14.96 5.32 16.72
C LYS A 164 14.95 6.67 17.40
N PHE A 165 13.84 7.05 18.03
CA PHE A 165 13.60 8.39 18.54
C PHE A 165 13.48 8.46 20.08
N GLY A 166 13.51 7.31 20.76
CA GLY A 166 13.31 7.22 22.21
C GLY A 166 11.85 7.01 22.58
N LYS A 167 11.53 7.13 23.86
CA LYS A 167 10.20 6.83 24.39
C LYS A 167 9.12 7.73 23.75
N ASP A 168 8.00 7.13 23.31
CA ASP A 168 6.87 7.84 22.71
C ASP A 168 5.69 7.87 23.70
N ILE A 169 5.43 9.03 24.33
CA ILE A 169 4.36 9.16 25.33
C ILE A 169 2.99 9.06 24.67
N SER A 170 2.82 9.66 23.49
CA SER A 170 1.58 9.55 22.69
C SER A 170 1.21 8.09 22.41
N TYR A 171 2.18 7.22 22.08
CA TYR A 171 1.92 5.78 21.92
C TYR A 171 1.44 5.13 23.22
N GLN A 172 2.08 5.43 24.36
CA GLN A 172 1.69 4.85 25.65
C GLN A 172 0.26 5.27 26.05
N THR A 173 -0.09 6.54 25.81
CA THR A 173 -1.45 7.05 26.02
C THR A 173 -2.47 6.35 25.13
N TYR A 174 -2.17 6.17 23.84
CA TYR A 174 -3.02 5.40 22.94
C TYR A 174 -3.18 3.95 23.39
N LEU A 175 -2.08 3.30 23.80
CA LEU A 175 -2.06 1.90 24.21
C LEU A 175 -2.93 1.66 25.44
N GLU A 176 -2.84 2.54 26.45
CA GLU A 176 -3.68 2.49 27.64
C GLU A 176 -5.16 2.65 27.28
N ALA A 177 -5.48 3.66 26.47
CA ALA A 177 -6.85 3.95 26.06
C ALA A 177 -7.47 2.80 25.24
N ARG A 178 -6.70 2.25 24.28
CA ARG A 178 -7.07 1.06 23.50
C ARG A 178 -7.35 -0.13 24.41
N ASN A 179 -6.44 -0.46 25.32
CA ASN A 179 -6.58 -1.63 26.18
C ASN A 179 -7.80 -1.51 27.11
N ASN A 180 -8.08 -0.31 27.62
CA ASN A 180 -9.28 -0.03 28.42
C ASN A 180 -10.57 -0.24 27.61
N HIS A 181 -10.58 0.19 26.35
CA HIS A 181 -11.70 -0.06 25.44
C HIS A 181 -11.88 -1.54 25.11
N GLU A 182 -10.80 -2.25 24.78
CA GLU A 182 -10.83 -3.69 24.50
C GLU A 182 -11.36 -4.48 25.68
N GLU A 183 -10.87 -4.20 26.89
CA GLU A 183 -11.32 -4.89 28.10
C GLU A 183 -12.82 -4.64 28.34
N ARG A 184 -13.30 -3.41 28.10
CA ARG A 184 -14.71 -3.07 28.22
C ARG A 184 -15.56 -3.86 27.21
N TYR A 185 -15.18 -3.87 25.93
CA TYR A 185 -15.93 -4.57 24.90
C TYR A 185 -15.95 -6.08 25.12
N LEU A 186 -14.83 -6.66 25.54
CA LEU A 186 -14.72 -8.08 25.86
C LEU A 186 -15.64 -8.46 27.04
N LYS A 187 -15.64 -7.67 28.12
CA LYS A 187 -16.55 -7.89 29.26
C LYS A 187 -18.02 -7.76 28.86
N GLU A 188 -18.34 -6.82 27.98
CA GLU A 188 -19.71 -6.62 27.47
C GLU A 188 -20.17 -7.78 26.59
N ALA A 189 -19.32 -8.26 25.69
CA ALA A 189 -19.59 -9.42 24.85
C ALA A 189 -19.75 -10.71 25.69
N GLN A 190 -18.88 -10.94 26.66
CA GLN A 190 -18.99 -12.07 27.59
C GLN A 190 -20.27 -12.00 28.43
N ARG A 191 -20.65 -10.81 28.90
CA ARG A 191 -21.90 -10.63 29.67
C ARG A 191 -23.14 -10.89 28.83
N SER A 192 -23.14 -10.50 27.57
CA SER A 192 -24.31 -10.57 26.69
C SER A 192 -24.45 -11.91 25.96
N LEU A 193 -23.34 -12.54 25.57
CA LEU A 193 -23.30 -13.73 24.70
C LEU A 193 -22.55 -14.93 25.33
N GLY A 194 -22.00 -14.77 26.54
CA GLY A 194 -21.25 -15.81 27.25
C GLY A 194 -19.80 -15.97 26.79
N ASP A 195 -19.09 -16.94 27.39
CA ASP A 195 -17.64 -17.15 27.15
C ASP A 195 -17.29 -17.53 25.71
N LYS A 196 -18.26 -18.02 24.93
CA LYS A 196 -18.11 -18.40 23.53
C LYS A 196 -18.70 -17.37 22.57
N PHE A 197 -18.73 -16.09 22.98
CA PHE A 197 -19.36 -15.02 22.21
C PHE A 197 -18.92 -14.94 20.75
N GLU A 198 -17.64 -15.18 20.43
CA GLU A 198 -17.17 -15.17 19.04
C GLU A 198 -17.86 -16.23 18.18
N LYS A 199 -18.10 -17.43 18.73
CA LYS A 199 -18.81 -18.51 18.03
C LYS A 199 -20.29 -18.16 17.84
N GLU A 200 -20.90 -17.56 18.85
CA GLU A 200 -22.28 -17.08 18.78
C GLU A 200 -22.44 -16.00 17.71
N ILE A 201 -21.51 -15.05 17.63
CA ILE A 201 -21.51 -13.99 16.60
C ILE A 201 -21.32 -14.59 15.21
N ASP A 202 -20.31 -15.46 15.04
CA ASP A 202 -20.06 -16.14 13.76
C ASP A 202 -21.31 -16.95 13.33
N GLN A 203 -21.98 -17.64 14.25
CA GLN A 203 -23.20 -18.40 13.97
C GLN A 203 -24.36 -17.48 13.55
N ARG A 204 -24.65 -16.41 14.29
CA ARG A 204 -25.74 -15.48 13.93
C ARG A 204 -25.49 -14.77 12.61
N LEU A 205 -24.23 -14.46 12.31
CA LEU A 205 -23.85 -13.92 11.01
C LEU A 205 -24.14 -14.92 9.89
N HIS A 206 -23.76 -16.18 10.06
CA HIS A 206 -24.04 -17.23 9.10
C HIS A 206 -25.53 -17.46 8.90
N GLU A 207 -26.33 -17.46 9.97
CA GLU A 207 -27.80 -17.55 9.89
C GLU A 207 -28.39 -16.41 9.05
N LYS A 208 -27.96 -15.17 9.29
CA LYS A 208 -28.35 -13.98 8.50
C LYS A 208 -27.94 -14.11 7.02
N TYR A 209 -26.76 -14.65 6.76
CA TYR A 209 -26.30 -14.94 5.39
C TYR A 209 -27.18 -15.98 4.70
N MET A 210 -27.50 -17.08 5.40
CA MET A 210 -28.35 -18.14 4.86
C MET A 210 -29.77 -17.65 4.57
N ASP A 211 -30.30 -16.73 5.37
CA ASP A 211 -31.59 -16.10 5.09
C ASP A 211 -31.54 -15.21 3.84
N LEU A 212 -30.48 -14.40 3.68
CA LEU A 212 -30.24 -13.64 2.44
C LEU A 212 -30.17 -14.56 1.21
N VAL A 213 -29.45 -15.69 1.30
CA VAL A 213 -29.34 -16.67 0.21
C VAL A 213 -30.70 -17.28 -0.14
N LYS A 214 -31.55 -17.58 0.85
CA LYS A 214 -32.92 -18.07 0.60
C LYS A 214 -33.76 -17.00 -0.10
N GLU A 215 -33.69 -15.74 0.35
CA GLU A 215 -34.43 -14.63 -0.26
C GLU A 215 -34.05 -14.40 -1.73
N ILE A 216 -32.75 -14.43 -2.03
CA ILE A 216 -32.23 -14.31 -3.41
C ILE A 216 -32.61 -15.55 -4.24
N GLY A 217 -32.50 -16.75 -3.67
CA GLY A 217 -32.86 -18.01 -4.32
C GLY A 217 -34.36 -18.12 -4.65
N HIS A 218 -35.22 -17.42 -3.92
CA HIS A 218 -36.65 -17.31 -4.24
C HIS A 218 -36.96 -16.26 -5.32
N THR A 219 -36.02 -15.36 -5.66
CA THR A 219 -36.25 -14.25 -6.58
C THR A 219 -35.57 -14.40 -7.94
N GLN A 220 -34.59 -15.30 -8.12
CA GLN A 220 -33.95 -15.55 -9.42
C GLN A 220 -33.38 -16.99 -9.53
N GLU A 221 -33.79 -17.73 -10.57
CA GLU A 221 -32.95 -18.80 -11.16
C GLU A 221 -31.68 -18.13 -11.73
N LEU A 222 -30.65 -17.96 -10.90
CA LEU A 222 -29.32 -17.62 -11.34
C LEU A 222 -28.36 -18.69 -10.84
N THR A 223 -27.68 -19.32 -11.79
CA THR A 223 -26.62 -20.31 -11.57
C THR A 223 -25.46 -19.69 -10.80
N VAL A 224 -25.50 -19.77 -9.48
CA VAL A 224 -24.30 -19.65 -8.65
C VAL A 224 -23.52 -20.94 -8.82
N ASN A 225 -22.35 -20.87 -9.45
CA ASN A 225 -21.38 -21.96 -9.42
C ASN A 225 -20.98 -22.20 -7.96
N ARG A 226 -21.63 -23.21 -7.36
CA ARG A 226 -21.43 -23.69 -5.99
C ARG A 226 -20.05 -24.34 -5.90
N PRO A 227 -19.13 -23.90 -5.02
CA PRO A 227 -18.02 -24.75 -4.61
C PRO A 227 -18.58 -25.82 -3.67
N THR A 228 -18.64 -27.06 -4.15
CA THR A 228 -18.98 -28.23 -3.32
C THR A 228 -17.81 -28.55 -2.39
N PHE A 229 -17.83 -28.00 -1.17
CA PHE A 229 -16.82 -28.28 -0.14
C PHE A 229 -17.38 -28.91 1.14
N TRP A 230 -18.69 -29.19 1.20
CA TRP A 230 -19.36 -29.69 2.41
C TRP A 230 -19.93 -31.11 2.30
N GLU A 231 -19.42 -31.94 1.40
CA GLU A 231 -19.69 -33.39 1.44
C GLU A 231 -18.47 -34.12 2.02
N GLU A 232 -18.74 -35.00 2.99
CA GLU A 232 -17.74 -35.84 3.65
C GLU A 232 -16.89 -36.65 2.63
N PRO A 233 -15.63 -36.95 2.94
CA PRO A 233 -14.70 -37.50 1.95
C PRO A 233 -15.04 -38.95 1.62
N ASN A 234 -15.78 -39.15 0.52
CA ASN A 234 -15.81 -40.44 -0.15
C ASN A 234 -14.57 -40.57 -1.03
N ASN A 235 -13.74 -41.55 -0.68
CA ASN A 235 -12.51 -41.93 -1.37
C ASN A 235 -12.76 -42.31 -2.85
N GLN A 236 -12.70 -41.36 -3.77
CA GLN A 236 -12.31 -41.61 -5.16
C GLN A 236 -11.44 -40.47 -5.68
N VAL A 237 -10.15 -40.78 -5.87
CA VAL A 237 -9.18 -39.93 -6.54
C VAL A 237 -9.60 -39.81 -8.01
N ASN A 238 -10.24 -38.70 -8.39
CA ASN A 238 -10.53 -38.39 -9.79
C ASN A 238 -9.24 -37.97 -10.51
N GLN A 239 -8.82 -38.81 -11.46
CA GLN A 239 -7.82 -38.45 -12.45
C GLN A 239 -8.44 -37.44 -13.41
N ILE A 240 -7.94 -36.20 -13.42
CA ILE A 240 -8.23 -35.23 -14.48
C ILE A 240 -7.70 -35.83 -15.78
N SER A 241 -8.56 -35.97 -16.78
CA SER A 241 -8.17 -36.55 -18.06
C SER A 241 -7.25 -35.59 -18.82
N ILE A 242 -6.27 -36.13 -19.54
CA ILE A 242 -5.34 -35.34 -20.39
C ILE A 242 -6.11 -34.42 -21.35
N LYS A 243 -7.34 -34.80 -21.73
CA LYS A 243 -8.21 -34.04 -22.63
C LYS A 243 -8.77 -32.76 -21.98
N GLU A 244 -9.01 -32.78 -20.68
CA GLU A 244 -9.45 -31.59 -19.90
C GLU A 244 -8.29 -30.61 -19.71
N LEU A 245 -7.08 -31.10 -19.44
CA LEU A 245 -5.88 -30.25 -19.40
C LEU A 245 -5.59 -29.60 -20.76
N GLN A 246 -5.77 -30.33 -21.87
CA GLN A 246 -5.62 -29.77 -23.21
C GLN A 246 -6.67 -28.70 -23.52
N THR A 247 -7.89 -28.86 -23.03
CA THR A 247 -8.96 -27.87 -23.21
C THR A 247 -8.68 -26.59 -22.43
N VAL A 248 -8.19 -26.70 -21.19
CA VAL A 248 -7.78 -25.56 -20.36
C VAL A 248 -6.60 -24.82 -21.01
N ILE A 249 -5.60 -25.54 -21.51
CA ILE A 249 -4.45 -24.92 -22.21
C ILE A 249 -4.91 -24.16 -23.47
N LEU A 250 -5.84 -24.73 -24.24
CA LEU A 250 -6.41 -24.08 -25.42
C LEU A 250 -7.26 -22.85 -25.07
N GLN A 251 -8.01 -22.88 -23.96
CA GLN A 251 -8.81 -21.74 -23.48
C GLN A 251 -7.95 -20.55 -23.03
N HIS A 252 -6.71 -20.80 -22.60
CA HIS A 252 -5.80 -19.74 -22.15
C HIS A 252 -4.79 -19.29 -23.22
N GLN A 253 -4.82 -19.87 -24.41
CA GLN A 253 -3.88 -19.51 -25.50
C GLN A 253 -4.03 -18.03 -25.92
N ASP A 254 -5.26 -17.51 -26.02
CA ASP A 254 -5.53 -16.09 -26.31
C ASP A 254 -4.97 -15.14 -25.24
N GLN A 255 -4.87 -15.58 -23.98
CA GLN A 255 -4.27 -14.76 -22.91
C GLN A 255 -2.75 -14.76 -23.03
N ILE A 256 -2.14 -15.89 -23.39
CA ILE A 256 -0.71 -16.01 -23.64
C ILE A 256 -0.29 -15.15 -24.84
N ASP A 257 -1.07 -15.16 -25.92
CA ASP A 257 -0.77 -14.41 -27.13
C ASP A 257 -0.87 -12.89 -26.88
N ARG A 258 -1.88 -12.42 -26.12
CA ARG A 258 -1.98 -11.00 -25.70
C ARG A 258 -0.81 -10.54 -24.82
N ILE A 259 -0.29 -11.42 -23.96
CA ILE A 259 0.90 -11.12 -23.15
C ILE A 259 2.14 -10.98 -24.05
N ASN A 260 2.30 -11.86 -25.03
CA ASN A 260 3.42 -11.81 -25.96
C ASN A 260 3.37 -10.57 -26.87
N ASP A 261 2.19 -10.17 -27.35
CA ASP A 261 2.01 -8.94 -28.13
C ASP A 261 2.35 -7.70 -27.30
N THR A 262 1.93 -7.67 -26.03
CA THR A 262 2.26 -6.58 -25.10
C THR A 262 3.77 -6.49 -24.87
N LEU A 263 4.45 -7.63 -24.72
CA LEU A 263 5.90 -7.69 -24.58
C LEU A 263 6.63 -7.21 -25.86
N ALA A 264 6.13 -7.54 -27.05
CA ALA A 264 6.70 -7.07 -28.31
C ALA A 264 6.56 -5.56 -28.49
N ILE A 265 5.39 -4.99 -28.14
CA ILE A 265 5.15 -3.53 -28.15
C ILE A 265 6.09 -2.82 -27.16
N MET A 266 6.28 -3.39 -25.97
CA MET A 266 7.23 -2.85 -24.99
C MET A 266 8.66 -2.89 -25.54
N GLN A 267 9.11 -4.03 -26.07
CA GLN A 267 10.44 -4.15 -26.65
C GLN A 267 10.68 -3.14 -27.79
N GLN A 268 9.70 -2.93 -28.67
CA GLN A 268 9.79 -1.94 -29.74
C GLN A 268 9.86 -0.50 -29.19
N LYS A 269 9.07 -0.17 -28.17
CA LYS A 269 9.03 1.15 -27.54
C LYS A 269 10.32 1.50 -26.79
N TYR A 270 10.96 0.51 -26.19
CA TYR A 270 12.22 0.67 -25.44
C TYR A 270 13.49 0.48 -26.30
N SER A 271 13.34 0.24 -27.62
CA SER A 271 14.45 0.18 -28.59
C SER A 271 14.80 1.53 -29.20
N GLN A 272 14.04 2.60 -28.92
CA GLN A 272 14.34 3.95 -29.37
C GLN A 272 15.42 4.58 -28.47
N PRO A 273 16.51 5.17 -29.02
CA PRO A 273 17.55 5.79 -28.20
C PRO A 273 17.01 7.06 -27.52
N MET A 274 17.05 7.08 -26.18
CA MET A 274 16.72 8.28 -25.39
C MET A 274 17.76 9.38 -25.59
N LEU A 275 17.32 10.65 -25.47
CA LEU A 275 18.19 11.84 -25.44
C LEU A 275 19.33 11.61 -24.45
N ASN A 276 20.55 11.92 -24.86
CA ASN A 276 21.72 11.60 -24.07
C ASN A 276 21.88 12.59 -22.90
N LYS A 277 22.67 12.19 -21.89
CA LYS A 277 22.91 12.95 -20.67
C LYS A 277 23.34 14.40 -20.92
N SER A 278 24.05 14.67 -22.01
CA SER A 278 24.51 16.02 -22.37
C SER A 278 23.35 16.94 -22.76
N GLU A 279 22.33 16.42 -23.43
CA GLU A 279 21.15 17.20 -23.87
C GLU A 279 20.26 17.57 -22.69
N LEU A 280 20.16 16.69 -21.68
CA LEU A 280 19.45 16.96 -20.42
C LEU A 280 20.19 18.01 -19.58
N GLU A 281 21.52 17.94 -19.52
CA GLU A 281 22.35 18.91 -18.78
C GLU A 281 22.36 20.30 -19.44
N GLN A 282 22.25 20.38 -20.76
CA GLN A 282 22.15 21.66 -21.48
C GLN A 282 20.82 22.36 -21.17
N LYS A 283 19.70 21.62 -21.23
CA LYS A 283 18.37 22.17 -20.90
C LYS A 283 18.28 22.64 -19.45
N GLY A 284 18.91 21.92 -18.51
CA GLY A 284 18.98 22.34 -17.11
C GLY A 284 19.77 23.64 -16.90
N ARG A 285 20.85 23.85 -17.67
CA ARG A 285 21.66 25.08 -17.61
C ARG A 285 20.94 26.29 -18.19
N GLU A 286 20.21 26.12 -19.30
CA GLU A 286 19.42 27.18 -19.93
C GLU A 286 18.31 27.69 -18.98
N GLU A 287 17.68 26.78 -18.22
CA GLU A 287 16.68 27.16 -17.21
C GLU A 287 17.27 27.83 -15.96
N TYR A 288 18.46 27.41 -15.51
CA TYR A 288 19.15 28.06 -14.40
C TYR A 288 19.50 29.52 -14.70
N LEU A 289 19.98 29.79 -15.92
CA LEU A 289 20.30 31.16 -16.36
C LEU A 289 19.05 32.04 -16.47
N LYS A 290 17.90 31.46 -16.84
CA LYS A 290 16.61 32.15 -16.84
C LYS A 290 16.18 32.54 -15.42
N ASN A 291 16.41 31.67 -14.43
CA ASN A 291 16.10 31.94 -13.02
C ASN A 291 16.95 33.07 -12.41
N ALA A 292 18.23 33.15 -12.76
CA ALA A 292 19.12 34.21 -12.29
C ALA A 292 18.68 35.62 -12.76
N SER A 293 18.09 35.71 -13.96
CA SER A 293 17.58 36.96 -14.53
C SER A 293 16.32 37.47 -13.82
N ILE A 294 15.40 36.58 -13.43
CA ILE A 294 14.16 36.95 -12.72
C ILE A 294 14.48 37.53 -11.33
N SER A 295 15.37 36.89 -10.57
CA SER A 295 15.77 37.38 -9.24
C SER A 295 16.59 38.69 -9.28
N GLN A 296 17.18 39.04 -10.42
CA GLN A 296 17.80 40.36 -10.61
C GLN A 296 16.74 41.45 -10.79
N GLN A 297 15.72 41.19 -11.63
CA GLN A 297 14.61 42.12 -11.86
C GLN A 297 13.81 42.42 -10.57
N GLU A 298 13.62 41.42 -9.71
CA GLU A 298 12.95 41.60 -8.40
C GLU A 298 13.73 42.55 -7.47
N ARG A 299 15.07 42.47 -7.48
CA ARG A 299 15.94 43.33 -6.65
C ARG A 299 15.98 44.77 -7.16
N GLU A 300 16.03 44.96 -8.47
CA GLU A 300 15.97 46.28 -9.09
C GLU A 300 14.62 46.96 -8.80
N PHE A 301 13.52 46.21 -8.92
CA PHE A 301 12.18 46.72 -8.60
C PHE A 301 11.99 47.09 -7.12
N ALA A 302 12.51 46.27 -6.19
CA ALA A 302 12.47 46.58 -4.77
C ALA A 302 13.27 47.84 -4.41
N LYS A 303 14.41 48.07 -5.08
CA LYS A 303 15.23 49.27 -4.91
C LYS A 303 14.51 50.53 -5.39
N GLU A 304 13.87 50.48 -6.56
CA GLU A 304 13.04 51.59 -7.06
C GLU A 304 11.90 51.94 -6.10
N GLY A 305 11.23 50.93 -5.52
CA GLY A 305 10.18 51.14 -4.51
C GLY A 305 10.68 51.84 -3.24
N GLN A 306 11.90 51.53 -2.79
CA GLN A 306 12.52 52.15 -1.61
C GLN A 306 12.94 53.60 -1.87
N GLU A 307 13.61 53.87 -3.00
CA GLU A 307 14.01 55.23 -3.40
C GLU A 307 12.80 56.15 -3.55
N TYR A 308 11.70 55.61 -4.08
CA TYR A 308 10.44 56.33 -4.24
C TYR A 308 9.74 56.64 -2.92
N THR A 309 9.69 55.67 -2.00
CA THR A 309 9.12 55.87 -0.66
C THR A 309 9.87 56.96 0.11
N ALA A 310 11.20 57.01 -0.06
CA ALA A 310 12.04 58.07 0.50
C ALA A 310 11.72 59.46 -0.10
N ALA A 311 11.49 59.54 -1.42
CA ALA A 311 11.11 60.79 -2.09
C ALA A 311 9.73 61.30 -1.64
N LEU A 312 8.76 60.39 -1.44
CA LEU A 312 7.40 60.73 -1.01
C LEU A 312 7.38 61.30 0.41
N ASN A 313 8.13 60.67 1.33
CA ASN A 313 8.26 61.14 2.71
C ASN A 313 8.95 62.52 2.82
N LYS A 314 9.80 62.86 1.85
CA LYS A 314 10.45 64.17 1.75
C LYS A 314 9.49 65.28 1.27
N HIS A 315 8.44 64.94 0.52
CA HIS A 315 7.46 65.91 0.01
C HIS A 315 6.25 66.12 0.92
N VAL A 316 5.85 65.12 1.72
CA VAL A 316 4.71 65.26 2.67
C VAL A 316 5.03 66.22 3.83
N SER A 317 6.31 66.54 4.07
CA SER A 317 6.79 67.44 5.12
C SER A 317 6.86 68.92 4.73
N THR A 318 6.51 69.29 3.48
CA THR A 318 6.47 70.69 3.04
C THR A 318 5.02 71.21 3.00
N PRO A 319 4.68 72.30 3.73
CA PRO A 319 3.31 72.80 3.75
C PRO A 319 2.87 73.28 2.36
N ALA A 320 1.66 72.88 1.96
CA ALA A 320 1.10 73.18 0.65
C ALA A 320 1.04 74.70 0.40
N PRO A 321 1.57 75.22 -0.73
CA PRO A 321 1.46 76.62 -1.06
C PRO A 321 -0.01 76.99 -1.32
N ARG A 322 -0.52 78.01 -0.62
CA ARG A 322 -1.84 78.59 -0.88
C ARG A 322 -1.79 79.43 -2.17
N PHE A 323 -1.90 78.81 -3.33
CA PHE A 323 -2.22 79.53 -4.57
C PHE A 323 -3.19 78.71 -5.42
N TYR A 324 -4.44 79.15 -5.43
CA TYR A 324 -5.45 78.75 -6.41
C TYR A 324 -5.38 79.73 -7.58
N GLU A 325 -4.66 79.40 -8.64
CA GLU A 325 -4.93 79.97 -9.97
C GLU A 325 -5.95 79.08 -10.69
N PHE A 326 -7.12 79.64 -10.96
CA PHE A 326 -8.20 78.98 -11.68
C PHE A 326 -7.77 78.68 -13.13
N GLY A 327 -7.78 77.40 -13.51
CA GLY A 327 -7.79 76.96 -14.92
C GLY A 327 -6.63 76.06 -15.37
N LYS A 328 -5.58 75.85 -14.57
CA LYS A 328 -4.54 74.85 -14.85
C LYS A 328 -4.57 73.78 -13.75
N LYS A 329 -4.59 72.49 -14.13
CA LYS A 329 -4.37 71.39 -13.16
C LYS A 329 -3.10 71.75 -12.39
N SER A 330 -3.23 71.95 -11.07
CA SER A 330 -2.09 72.30 -10.21
C SER A 330 -0.99 71.25 -10.40
N ALA A 331 0.28 71.64 -10.21
CA ALA A 331 1.39 70.69 -10.26
C ALA A 331 1.14 69.47 -9.34
N TRP A 332 0.43 69.70 -8.23
CA TRP A 332 -0.06 68.67 -7.32
C TRP A 332 -1.06 67.69 -7.96
N ALA A 333 -2.03 68.18 -8.74
CA ALA A 333 -2.99 67.31 -9.42
C ALA A 333 -2.32 66.46 -10.52
N GLN A 334 -1.33 67.01 -11.21
CA GLN A 334 -0.55 66.27 -12.21
C GLN A 334 0.33 65.20 -11.56
N GLU A 335 0.96 65.53 -10.43
CA GLU A 335 1.78 64.59 -9.67
C GLU A 335 0.94 63.48 -9.03
N ALA A 336 -0.25 63.81 -8.50
CA ALA A 336 -1.21 62.83 -7.99
C ALA A 336 -1.70 61.85 -9.08
N GLU A 337 -1.92 62.35 -10.31
CA GLU A 337 -2.27 61.53 -11.46
C GLU A 337 -1.11 60.61 -11.89
N ARG A 338 0.12 61.14 -11.88
CA ARG A 338 1.36 60.36 -12.14
C ARG A 338 1.54 59.25 -11.11
N LEU A 339 1.33 59.57 -9.83
CA LEU A 339 1.36 58.65 -8.69
C LEU A 339 0.34 57.51 -8.83
N THR A 340 -0.88 57.85 -9.27
CA THR A 340 -1.95 56.88 -9.46
C THR A 340 -1.62 55.91 -10.59
N LYS A 341 -1.11 56.42 -11.72
CA LYS A 341 -0.66 55.59 -12.85
C LYS A 341 0.51 54.69 -12.48
N TRP A 342 1.48 55.20 -11.72
CA TRP A 342 2.61 54.39 -11.25
C TRP A 342 2.19 53.27 -10.30
N ARG A 343 1.29 53.55 -9.33
CA ARG A 343 0.74 52.52 -8.44
C ARG A 343 0.00 51.42 -9.19
N ALA A 344 -0.80 51.80 -10.20
CA ALA A 344 -1.49 50.82 -11.04
C ALA A 344 -0.50 49.94 -11.82
N ALA A 345 0.59 50.51 -12.34
CA ALA A 345 1.64 49.75 -13.04
C ALA A 345 2.39 48.79 -12.10
N VAL A 346 2.65 49.19 -10.85
CA VAL A 346 3.27 48.34 -9.82
C VAL A 346 2.39 47.14 -9.48
N ILE A 347 1.09 47.36 -9.25
CA ILE A 347 0.13 46.29 -8.96
C ILE A 347 0.03 45.32 -10.14
N ALA A 348 -0.11 45.82 -11.37
CA ALA A 348 -0.15 44.99 -12.56
C ALA A 348 1.13 44.15 -12.73
N LYS A 349 2.30 44.71 -12.40
CA LYS A 349 3.58 43.97 -12.45
C LYS A 349 3.68 42.90 -11.36
N GLN A 350 3.18 43.18 -10.16
CA GLN A 350 3.12 42.19 -9.07
C GLN A 350 2.18 41.04 -9.40
N GLU A 351 1.02 41.31 -9.99
CA GLU A 351 0.08 40.29 -10.45
C GLU A 351 0.69 39.43 -11.56
N GLN A 352 1.39 40.05 -12.53
CA GLN A 352 2.11 39.32 -13.57
C GLN A 352 3.18 38.38 -12.97
N LEU A 353 4.00 38.87 -12.04
CA LEU A 353 5.03 38.06 -11.37
C LEU A 353 4.42 36.93 -10.53
N ALA A 354 3.25 37.15 -9.91
CA ALA A 354 2.54 36.11 -9.18
C ALA A 354 2.02 34.99 -10.10
N ILE A 355 1.46 35.34 -11.26
CA ILE A 355 1.01 34.39 -12.29
C ILE A 355 2.20 33.58 -12.85
N GLU A 356 3.32 34.25 -13.14
CA GLU A 356 4.54 33.61 -13.60
C GLU A 356 5.10 32.64 -12.55
N LYS A 357 5.06 33.01 -11.27
CA LYS A 357 5.48 32.17 -10.13
C LYS A 357 4.57 30.96 -9.94
N GLU A 358 3.26 31.11 -10.06
CA GLU A 358 2.30 30.00 -9.93
C GLU A 358 2.43 29.00 -11.09
N SER A 359 2.62 29.48 -12.31
CA SER A 359 2.93 28.65 -13.48
C SER A 359 4.25 27.88 -13.30
N TYR A 360 5.25 28.52 -12.69
CA TYR A 360 6.52 27.90 -12.38
C TYR A 360 6.43 26.83 -11.28
N ILE A 361 5.67 27.05 -10.21
CA ILE A 361 5.43 26.05 -9.15
C ILE A 361 4.80 24.80 -9.76
N LYS A 362 3.77 24.96 -10.58
CA LYS A 362 3.12 23.85 -11.30
C LYS A 362 4.10 23.12 -12.22
N THR A 363 5.05 23.83 -12.84
CA THR A 363 6.09 23.23 -13.70
C THR A 363 7.18 22.50 -12.90
N ALA A 364 7.57 23.02 -11.73
CA ALA A 364 8.53 22.38 -10.84
C ALA A 364 7.96 21.12 -10.19
N GLU A 365 6.70 21.17 -9.75
CA GLU A 365 5.94 20.01 -9.26
C GLU A 365 5.77 18.96 -10.36
N ALA A 366 5.46 19.37 -11.59
CA ALA A 366 5.39 18.45 -12.74
C ALA A 366 6.74 17.80 -13.05
N LYS A 367 7.87 18.54 -12.95
CA LYS A 367 9.22 17.96 -13.11
C LYS A 367 9.58 17.00 -12.00
N GLN A 368 9.25 17.32 -10.76
CA GLN A 368 9.47 16.44 -9.62
C GLN A 368 8.64 15.16 -9.75
N PHE A 369 7.38 15.27 -10.17
CA PHE A 369 6.52 14.14 -10.47
C PHE A 369 7.11 13.25 -11.57
N VAL A 370 7.57 13.83 -12.69
CA VAL A 370 8.20 13.07 -13.78
C VAL A 370 9.49 12.39 -13.31
N ASN A 371 10.32 13.06 -12.52
CA ASN A 371 11.56 12.48 -11.99
C ASN A 371 11.28 11.30 -11.03
N ASN A 372 10.28 11.45 -10.15
CA ASN A 372 9.86 10.38 -9.25
C ASN A 372 9.28 9.20 -10.04
N TYR A 373 8.42 9.49 -11.02
CA TYR A 373 7.86 8.46 -11.91
C TYR A 373 8.96 7.69 -12.65
N VAL A 374 9.97 8.38 -13.21
CA VAL A 374 11.10 7.73 -13.89
C VAL A 374 11.92 6.87 -12.93
N LYS A 375 12.19 7.35 -11.72
CA LYS A 375 12.90 6.60 -10.68
C LYS A 375 12.14 5.32 -10.28
N ASP A 376 10.83 5.41 -10.13
CA ASP A 376 9.97 4.27 -9.82
C ASP A 376 9.95 3.24 -10.96
N GLN A 377 9.91 3.70 -12.23
CA GLN A 377 10.01 2.80 -13.37
C GLN A 377 11.37 2.09 -13.42
N MET A 378 12.46 2.79 -13.11
CA MET A 378 13.80 2.18 -13.07
C MET A 378 13.92 1.12 -11.96
N GLN A 379 13.36 1.39 -10.77
CA GLN A 379 13.35 0.40 -9.68
C GLN A 379 12.50 -0.83 -10.03
N LYS A 380 11.34 -0.64 -10.65
CA LYS A 380 10.50 -1.75 -11.15
C LYS A 380 11.26 -2.61 -12.16
N GLN A 381 11.95 -1.97 -13.10
CA GLN A 381 12.78 -2.67 -14.09
C GLN A 381 13.89 -3.49 -13.44
N GLU A 382 14.54 -2.96 -12.39
CA GLU A 382 15.58 -3.69 -11.65
C GLU A 382 15.01 -4.89 -10.90
N ILE A 383 13.84 -4.75 -10.26
CA ILE A 383 13.15 -5.84 -9.57
C ILE A 383 12.76 -6.94 -10.56
N ASP A 384 12.23 -6.59 -11.72
CA ASP A 384 11.82 -7.55 -12.74
C ASP A 384 13.04 -8.27 -13.34
N GLN A 385 14.16 -7.58 -13.54
CA GLN A 385 15.42 -8.22 -13.94
C GLN A 385 15.91 -9.23 -12.90
N ARG A 386 15.85 -8.89 -11.61
CA ARG A 386 16.20 -9.82 -10.52
C ARG A 386 15.27 -11.02 -10.47
N ARG A 387 13.95 -10.83 -10.70
CA ARG A 387 12.97 -11.92 -10.79
C ARG A 387 13.25 -12.86 -11.95
N VAL A 388 13.55 -12.33 -13.14
CA VAL A 388 13.92 -13.14 -14.31
C VAL A 388 15.18 -13.96 -14.04
N GLN A 389 16.19 -13.37 -13.39
CA GLN A 389 17.40 -14.10 -12.99
C GLN A 389 17.11 -15.20 -11.96
N ALA A 390 16.26 -14.93 -10.96
CA ALA A 390 15.86 -15.91 -9.95
C ALA A 390 15.09 -17.09 -10.58
N ILE A 391 14.15 -16.83 -11.50
CA ILE A 391 13.42 -17.86 -12.22
C ILE A 391 14.36 -18.71 -13.08
N LYS A 392 15.33 -18.08 -13.75
CA LYS A 392 16.35 -18.79 -14.54
C LYS A 392 17.17 -19.73 -13.66
N PHE A 393 17.66 -19.23 -12.52
CA PHE A 393 18.41 -20.04 -11.55
C PHE A 393 17.58 -21.21 -11.01
N GLN A 394 16.30 -20.98 -10.70
CA GLN A 394 15.40 -22.01 -10.20
C GLN A 394 15.12 -23.09 -11.27
N ARG A 395 14.94 -22.69 -12.54
CA ARG A 395 14.80 -23.64 -13.67
C ARG A 395 16.05 -24.49 -13.87
N GLU A 396 17.24 -23.91 -13.75
CA GLU A 396 18.50 -24.63 -13.85
C GLU A 396 18.67 -25.63 -12.69
N SER A 397 18.32 -25.22 -11.47
CA SER A 397 18.32 -26.07 -10.27
C SER A 397 17.33 -27.25 -10.39
N LEU A 398 16.09 -26.97 -10.80
CA LEU A 398 15.06 -27.99 -11.03
C LEU A 398 15.42 -28.93 -12.18
N GLY A 399 16.08 -28.43 -13.22
CA GLY A 399 16.61 -29.24 -14.32
C GLY A 399 17.69 -30.23 -13.84
N GLY A 400 18.54 -29.82 -12.90
CA GLY A 400 19.49 -30.69 -12.21
C GLY A 400 18.79 -31.78 -11.39
N GLN A 401 17.82 -31.38 -10.55
CA GLN A 401 17.05 -32.31 -9.71
C GLN A 401 16.24 -33.33 -10.53
N ARG A 402 15.66 -32.91 -11.66
CA ARG A 402 14.92 -33.81 -12.56
C ARG A 402 15.81 -34.90 -13.15
N LYS A 403 17.04 -34.57 -13.55
CA LYS A 403 18.03 -35.56 -14.01
C LYS A 403 18.44 -36.52 -12.90
N GLU A 404 18.54 -36.04 -11.66
CA GLU A 404 18.81 -36.87 -10.47
C GLU A 404 17.68 -37.87 -10.23
N ILE A 405 16.43 -37.41 -10.29
CA ILE A 405 15.21 -38.23 -10.13
C ILE A 405 15.10 -39.27 -11.26
N GLU A 406 15.40 -38.91 -12.50
CA GLU A 406 15.43 -39.86 -13.63
C GLU A 406 16.48 -40.96 -13.42
N LYS A 407 17.67 -40.62 -12.90
CA LYS A 407 18.68 -41.63 -12.53
C LYS A 407 18.18 -42.55 -11.42
N ILE A 408 17.52 -42.01 -10.40
CA ILE A 408 16.93 -42.79 -9.29
C ILE A 408 15.84 -43.73 -9.82
N ASN A 409 14.95 -43.24 -10.67
CA ASN A 409 13.87 -44.04 -11.25
C ASN A 409 14.42 -45.13 -12.19
N LEU A 410 15.46 -44.83 -12.97
CA LEU A 410 16.14 -45.81 -13.80
C LEU A 410 16.80 -46.90 -12.92
N ALA A 411 17.46 -46.51 -11.82
CA ALA A 411 18.02 -47.46 -10.86
C ALA A 411 16.94 -48.32 -10.19
N ALA A 412 15.82 -47.74 -9.78
CA ALA A 412 14.69 -48.45 -9.18
C ALA A 412 14.03 -49.43 -10.19
N SER A 413 13.95 -49.06 -11.47
CA SER A 413 13.44 -49.95 -12.53
C SER A 413 14.34 -51.18 -12.73
N ARG A 414 15.67 -51.01 -12.65
CA ARG A 414 16.67 -52.09 -12.70
C ARG A 414 16.58 -53.01 -11.50
N VAL A 415 16.32 -52.47 -10.31
CA VAL A 415 16.08 -53.27 -9.10
C VAL A 415 14.81 -54.11 -9.24
N LYS A 416 13.71 -53.55 -9.77
CA LYS A 416 12.48 -54.32 -10.05
C LYS A 416 12.69 -55.44 -11.06
N THR A 417 13.48 -55.22 -12.11
CA THR A 417 13.81 -56.27 -13.09
C THR A 417 14.71 -57.35 -12.49
N LEU A 418 15.65 -56.97 -11.61
CA LEU A 418 16.46 -57.90 -10.84
C LEU A 418 15.59 -58.74 -9.89
N ASP A 419 14.64 -58.13 -9.19
CA ASP A 419 13.71 -58.81 -8.28
C ASP A 419 12.83 -59.84 -9.02
N ALA A 420 12.36 -59.49 -10.22
CA ALA A 420 11.64 -60.42 -11.10
C ALA A 420 12.52 -61.60 -11.57
N SER A 421 13.83 -61.37 -11.75
CA SER A 421 14.77 -62.43 -12.15
C SER A 421 15.30 -63.29 -10.99
N ILE A 422 15.18 -62.83 -9.74
CA ILE A 422 15.64 -63.54 -8.52
C ILE A 422 14.61 -64.58 -8.01
N SER A 423 13.43 -64.65 -8.63
CA SER A 423 12.46 -65.74 -8.38
C SER A 423 12.97 -67.15 -8.78
N ILE A 424 14.15 -67.25 -9.40
CA ILE A 424 14.82 -68.53 -9.65
C ILE A 424 15.99 -68.70 -8.67
N ARG A 425 15.77 -69.63 -7.73
CA ARG A 425 16.62 -70.06 -6.61
C ARG A 425 18.11 -69.74 -6.71
N GLY A 426 18.59 -69.03 -5.68
CA GLY A 426 19.94 -69.15 -5.16
C GLY A 426 20.78 -67.88 -5.29
N ASN A 427 20.56 -66.88 -4.43
CA ASN A 427 21.60 -65.91 -4.04
C ASN A 427 21.12 -64.96 -2.91
N VAL A 428 21.12 -65.45 -1.67
CA VAL A 428 20.79 -64.66 -0.47
C VAL A 428 21.73 -63.44 -0.33
N LYS A 429 23.02 -63.57 -0.65
CA LYS A 429 23.99 -62.46 -0.58
C LYS A 429 23.71 -61.30 -1.56
N LYS A 430 23.03 -61.56 -2.69
CA LYS A 430 22.64 -60.48 -3.62
C LYS A 430 21.43 -59.72 -3.07
N LEU A 431 20.55 -60.41 -2.35
CA LEU A 431 19.39 -59.79 -1.70
C LEU A 431 19.82 -58.81 -0.60
N ASP A 432 20.79 -59.20 0.24
CA ASP A 432 21.32 -58.32 1.30
C ASP A 432 21.94 -57.04 0.74
N ASN A 433 22.64 -57.14 -0.40
CA ASN A 433 23.25 -55.98 -1.05
C ASN A 433 22.20 -55.04 -1.67
N VAL A 434 21.10 -55.59 -2.19
CA VAL A 434 19.96 -54.81 -2.72
C VAL A 434 19.19 -54.13 -1.58
N ILE A 435 18.99 -54.82 -0.45
CA ILE A 435 18.36 -54.25 0.75
C ILE A 435 19.21 -53.10 1.29
N SER A 436 20.53 -53.28 1.40
CA SER A 436 21.44 -52.21 1.83
C SER A 436 21.44 -51.00 0.89
N GLN A 437 21.33 -51.20 -0.43
CA GLN A 437 21.20 -50.10 -1.38
C GLN A 437 19.87 -49.36 -1.25
N LYS A 438 18.77 -50.08 -1.00
CA LYS A 438 17.45 -49.47 -0.75
C LYS A 438 17.47 -48.57 0.48
N GLU A 439 18.09 -49.01 1.57
CA GLU A 439 18.22 -48.23 2.81
C GLU A 439 19.06 -46.96 2.59
N LYS A 440 20.16 -47.04 1.84
CA LYS A 440 20.97 -45.86 1.48
C LYS A 440 20.18 -44.84 0.67
N ILE A 441 19.34 -45.28 -0.26
CA ILE A 441 18.49 -44.38 -1.07
C ILE A 441 17.43 -43.72 -0.18
N GLN A 442 16.82 -44.46 0.75
CA GLN A 442 15.86 -43.89 1.70
C GLN A 442 16.49 -42.82 2.60
N ASP A 443 17.71 -43.07 3.11
CA ASP A 443 18.47 -42.09 3.90
C ASP A 443 18.78 -40.81 3.10
N GLN A 444 19.18 -40.94 1.83
CA GLN A 444 19.42 -39.80 0.94
C GLN A 444 18.15 -38.98 0.71
N LEU A 445 16.99 -39.61 0.50
CA LEU A 445 15.71 -38.93 0.34
C LEU A 445 15.29 -38.17 1.61
N SER A 446 15.52 -38.74 2.81
CA SER A 446 15.26 -38.02 4.06
C SER A 446 16.15 -36.78 4.23
N LYS A 447 17.42 -36.84 3.82
CA LYS A 447 18.33 -35.69 3.87
C LYS A 447 17.91 -34.58 2.91
N ILE A 448 17.44 -34.93 1.71
CA ILE A 448 16.88 -33.95 0.75
C ILE A 448 15.66 -33.22 1.34
N ARG A 449 14.72 -33.97 1.94
CA ARG A 449 13.53 -33.39 2.60
C ARG A 449 13.88 -32.50 3.79
N ALA A 450 14.92 -32.84 4.54
CA ALA A 450 15.42 -32.02 5.63
C ALA A 450 16.01 -30.69 5.10
N ASN A 451 16.77 -30.74 4.00
CA ASN A 451 17.32 -29.54 3.36
C ASN A 451 16.23 -28.63 2.78
N GLU A 452 15.16 -29.19 2.19
CA GLU A 452 13.98 -28.42 1.77
C GLU A 452 13.32 -27.67 2.93
N LYS A 453 13.16 -28.35 4.09
CA LYS A 453 12.61 -27.70 5.30
C LYS A 453 13.50 -26.56 5.80
N VAL A 454 14.82 -26.72 5.77
CA VAL A 454 15.76 -25.66 6.17
C VAL A 454 15.73 -24.52 5.16
N PHE A 455 15.70 -24.81 3.86
CA PHE A 455 15.59 -23.80 2.80
C PHE A 455 14.31 -22.97 2.93
N ASN A 456 13.15 -23.60 3.11
CA ASN A 456 11.87 -22.90 3.31
C ASN A 456 11.85 -22.06 4.60
N LYS A 457 12.56 -22.49 5.64
CA LYS A 457 12.71 -21.74 6.91
C LYS A 457 13.66 -20.54 6.78
N THR A 458 14.68 -20.63 5.94
CA THR A 458 15.62 -19.53 5.67
C THR A 458 15.03 -18.52 4.69
N TYR A 459 14.29 -18.98 3.66
CA TYR A 459 13.62 -18.13 2.69
C TYR A 459 12.50 -17.29 3.35
N SER A 460 11.75 -17.88 4.28
CA SER A 460 10.75 -17.15 5.08
C SER A 460 11.36 -16.15 6.07
N ARG A 461 12.64 -16.29 6.45
CA ARG A 461 13.37 -15.30 7.26
C ARG A 461 14.06 -14.21 6.43
N GLY A 462 14.45 -14.51 5.19
CA GLY A 462 15.06 -13.55 4.27
C GLY A 462 14.09 -12.53 3.69
N ILE A 463 12.78 -12.80 3.74
CA ILE A 463 11.71 -11.88 3.35
C ILE A 463 11.33 -10.92 4.52
N VAL A 464 11.90 -11.13 5.73
CA VAL A 464 11.66 -10.31 6.94
C VAL A 464 12.86 -9.40 7.27
N ARG A 465 13.80 -9.23 6.33
CA ARG A 465 14.78 -8.13 6.32
C ARG A 465 14.64 -7.40 5.00
#